data_AF-A0A972A3D5-F1
#
_entry.id   AF-A0A972A3D5-F1
#
_cell.length_a   1.000
_cell.length_b   1.000
_cell.length_c   1.000
_cell.angle_alpha   90.00
_cell.angle_beta   90.00
_cell.angle_gamma   90.00
#
_symmetry.space_group_name_H-M   'P 1'
#
loop_
_entity.id
_entity.type
_entity.pdbx_description
1 polymer ?
#
loop_
_entity_poly.entity_id
_entity_poly.type
_entity_poly.pdbx_seq_one_letter_code
_entity_poly.pdbx_strand_id
1 'polypeptide(L)'
;LEKAISKGYEIIMCPRLPLYLDFVQHPSHQYGRKWSKGEYAPIEKVYHFPGTDYTSGIPVATPLVKGIQGNVWTERIHTPERLQFMLYPRLSALAEAAWPQDRSKNYENFNMRMDKMMEIFKKYGIVFFDYKNPDSTPEVAGPERR
;
A
#
# COMPACT_ATOMS: atom_id res chain seq x y z
N LEU A 1 14.31 11.86 -6.15
CA LEU A 1 13.80 11.63 -7.51
C LEU A 1 14.57 12.47 -8.53
N GLU A 2 14.61 13.81 -8.37
CA GLU A 2 15.32 14.76 -9.25
C GLU A 2 16.75 14.35 -9.60
N LYS A 3 17.58 14.07 -8.60
CA LYS A 3 18.99 13.69 -8.80
C LYS A 3 19.18 12.42 -9.62
N ALA A 4 18.22 11.49 -9.58
CA ALA A 4 18.31 10.25 -10.36
C ALA A 4 17.88 10.50 -11.82
N ILE A 5 16.80 11.29 -12.01
CA ILE A 5 16.34 11.75 -13.33
C ILE A 5 17.42 12.58 -14.03
N SER A 6 18.04 13.53 -13.34
CA SER A 6 19.08 14.39 -13.93
C SER A 6 20.35 13.64 -14.35
N LYS A 7 20.55 12.43 -13.81
CA LYS A 7 21.63 11.51 -14.19
C LYS A 7 21.22 10.48 -15.24
N GLY A 8 19.97 10.51 -15.71
CA GLY A 8 19.46 9.59 -16.74
C GLY A 8 19.21 8.16 -16.25
N TYR A 9 19.05 7.94 -14.94
CA TYR A 9 18.73 6.61 -14.42
C TYR A 9 17.27 6.26 -14.63
N GLU A 10 17.02 4.99 -14.97
CA GLU A 10 15.69 4.39 -14.87
C GLU A 10 15.32 4.11 -13.41
N ILE A 11 14.08 4.38 -13.03
CA ILE A 11 13.65 4.45 -11.64
C ILE A 11 12.38 3.63 -11.44
N ILE A 12 12.39 2.81 -10.39
CA ILE A 12 11.19 2.25 -9.77
C ILE A 12 10.95 3.03 -8.47
N MET A 13 9.76 3.61 -8.31
CA MET A 13 9.43 4.36 -7.11
C MET A 13 8.88 3.44 -6.02
N CYS A 14 9.56 3.41 -4.88
CA CYS A 14 9.17 2.63 -3.70
C CYS A 14 9.45 3.40 -2.40
N PRO A 15 8.87 4.61 -2.19
CA PRO A 15 9.08 5.34 -0.96
C PRO A 15 8.51 4.56 0.24
N ARG A 16 9.07 4.83 1.43
CA ARG A 16 8.65 4.19 2.68
C ARG A 16 7.14 4.26 2.90
N LEU A 17 6.57 5.46 3.03
CA LEU A 17 5.13 5.63 3.02
C LEU A 17 4.72 6.17 1.64
N PRO A 18 3.71 5.58 0.97
CA PRO A 18 2.82 4.51 1.44
C PRO A 18 3.22 3.09 1.00
N LEU A 19 4.36 2.90 0.31
CA LEU A 19 4.65 1.65 -0.40
C LEU A 19 5.40 0.58 0.42
N TYR A 20 5.77 0.84 1.67
CA TYR A 20 6.22 -0.21 2.59
C TYR A 20 5.00 -0.80 3.30
N LEU A 21 4.56 -1.96 2.82
CA LEU A 21 3.36 -2.67 3.28
C LEU A 21 3.56 -3.38 4.64
N ASP A 22 4.76 -3.33 5.23
CA ASP A 22 5.02 -3.70 6.63
C ASP A 22 4.66 -2.59 7.64
N PHE A 23 4.35 -1.38 7.15
CA PHE A 23 3.71 -0.36 7.97
C PHE A 23 2.24 -0.71 8.18
N VAL A 24 1.71 -0.39 9.36
CA VAL A 24 0.32 -0.69 9.69
C VAL A 24 -0.67 0.02 8.75
N GLN A 25 -1.88 -0.53 8.65
CA GLN A 25 -2.94 -0.04 7.76
C GLN A 25 -3.85 1.01 8.40
N HIS A 26 -3.94 0.97 9.73
CA HIS A 26 -4.91 1.73 10.50
C HIS A 26 -4.27 2.15 11.84
N PRO A 27 -4.67 3.30 12.43
CA PRO A 27 -4.07 3.79 13.67
C PRO A 27 -4.27 2.85 14.86
N SER A 28 -5.33 2.05 14.87
CA SER A 28 -5.62 1.09 15.95
C SER A 28 -4.67 -0.12 15.97
N HIS A 29 -4.01 -0.42 14.85
CA HIS A 29 -3.12 -1.58 14.76
C HIS A 29 -1.91 -1.40 15.68
N GLN A 30 -1.58 -2.48 16.39
CA GLN A 30 -0.54 -2.54 17.40
C GLN A 30 0.71 -3.26 16.90
N TYR A 31 0.52 -4.25 16.03
CA TYR A 31 1.59 -5.08 15.52
C TYR A 31 2.00 -4.53 14.15
N GLY A 32 3.27 -4.12 14.00
CA GLY A 32 3.80 -3.56 12.75
C GLY A 32 4.51 -2.22 12.94
N ARG A 33 4.98 -1.62 11.84
CA ARG A 33 5.69 -0.34 11.91
C ARG A 33 4.71 0.84 11.83
N LYS A 34 4.92 1.82 12.71
CA LYS A 34 4.43 3.20 12.56
C LYS A 34 5.65 4.09 12.34
N TRP A 35 5.49 5.19 11.60
CA TRP A 35 6.52 6.19 11.45
C TRP A 35 6.43 7.25 12.56
N SER A 36 7.44 8.12 12.64
CA SER A 36 7.73 9.09 13.71
C SER A 36 6.56 9.47 14.61
N LYS A 37 5.50 10.08 14.06
CA LYS A 37 4.36 10.64 14.79
C LYS A 37 3.11 9.76 14.73
N GLY A 38 3.30 8.46 14.54
CA GLY A 38 2.21 7.50 14.37
C GLY A 38 1.72 7.38 12.93
N GLU A 39 2.44 7.91 11.93
CA GLU A 39 2.01 7.76 10.54
C GLU A 39 2.03 6.29 10.09
N TYR A 40 1.07 5.95 9.24
CA TYR A 40 0.82 4.61 8.75
C TYR A 40 0.52 4.64 7.25
N ALA A 41 0.33 3.47 6.64
CA ALA A 41 0.12 3.32 5.19
C ALA A 41 -1.33 2.88 4.90
N PRO A 42 -2.31 3.80 4.90
CA PRO A 42 -3.69 3.49 4.54
C PRO A 42 -3.82 3.20 3.04
N ILE A 43 -4.87 2.45 2.67
CA ILE A 43 -5.14 2.06 1.28
C ILE A 43 -5.35 3.26 0.35
N GLU A 44 -5.97 4.33 0.85
CA GLU A 44 -6.17 5.61 0.15
C GLU A 44 -4.84 6.15 -0.36
N LYS A 45 -3.80 6.18 0.49
CA LYS A 45 -2.50 6.73 0.10
C LYS A 45 -1.80 5.85 -0.93
N VAL A 46 -1.93 4.53 -0.81
CA VAL A 46 -1.38 3.58 -1.80
C VAL A 46 -2.02 3.81 -3.16
N TYR A 47 -3.35 3.94 -3.22
CA TYR A 47 -4.09 4.17 -4.46
C TYR A 47 -3.70 5.47 -5.17
N HIS A 48 -3.60 6.56 -4.39
CA HIS A 48 -3.27 7.88 -4.93
C HIS A 48 -1.80 8.05 -5.31
N PHE A 49 -0.91 7.16 -4.87
CA PHE A 49 0.49 7.17 -5.28
C PHE A 49 0.61 7.02 -6.82
N PRO A 50 1.52 7.75 -7.50
CA PRO A 50 2.55 8.66 -6.97
C PRO A 50 2.11 10.06 -6.58
N GLY A 51 0.89 10.51 -6.85
CA GLY A 51 0.43 11.89 -6.53
C GLY A 51 1.38 13.00 -6.98
N THR A 52 1.13 14.25 -6.58
CA THR A 52 2.08 15.36 -6.75
C THR A 52 3.03 15.51 -5.57
N ASP A 53 2.59 15.07 -4.38
CA ASP A 53 3.27 15.35 -3.11
C ASP A 53 4.53 14.50 -2.89
N TYR A 54 4.69 13.41 -3.65
CA TYR A 54 5.82 12.49 -3.52
C TYR A 54 6.95 12.77 -4.51
N THR A 55 6.70 13.63 -5.50
CA THR A 55 7.64 13.86 -6.60
C THR A 55 8.32 15.21 -6.54
N SER A 56 8.11 15.99 -5.47
CA SER A 56 8.65 17.36 -5.34
C SER A 56 8.27 18.24 -6.53
N GLY A 57 7.09 18.02 -7.12
CA GLY A 57 6.63 18.75 -8.32
C GLY A 57 7.17 18.21 -9.65
N ILE A 58 7.97 17.15 -9.65
CA ILE A 58 8.37 16.49 -10.90
C ILE A 58 7.17 15.75 -11.51
N PRO A 59 6.87 15.96 -12.79
CA PRO A 59 5.91 15.12 -13.50
C PRO A 59 6.41 13.68 -13.52
N VAL A 60 5.61 12.78 -12.95
CA VAL A 60 5.85 11.32 -13.00
C VAL A 60 5.88 10.82 -14.45
N ALA A 61 5.27 11.56 -15.38
CA ALA A 61 5.17 11.25 -16.81
C ALA A 61 6.50 11.32 -17.60
N THR A 62 7.65 11.19 -16.93
CA THR A 62 8.95 11.00 -17.59
C THR A 62 9.15 9.53 -17.98
N PRO A 63 9.74 9.21 -19.14
CA PRO A 63 10.03 7.82 -19.54
C PRO A 63 11.05 7.11 -18.63
N LEU A 64 11.78 7.87 -17.80
CA LEU A 64 12.73 7.33 -16.84
C LEU A 64 12.07 6.69 -15.62
N VAL A 65 10.81 7.04 -15.30
CA VAL A 65 10.06 6.37 -14.24
C VAL A 65 9.35 5.16 -14.85
N LYS A 66 9.84 3.96 -14.54
CA LYS A 66 9.36 2.70 -15.14
C LYS A 66 8.16 2.10 -14.42
N GLY A 67 7.90 2.54 -13.19
CA GLY A 67 6.77 2.07 -12.40
C GLY A 67 6.95 2.32 -10.90
N ILE A 68 6.15 1.60 -10.14
CA ILE A 68 6.11 1.66 -8.68
C ILE A 68 6.24 0.25 -8.10
N GLN A 69 6.75 0.13 -6.88
CA GLN A 69 6.90 -1.15 -6.20
C GLN A 69 6.49 -1.03 -4.73
N GLY A 70 5.67 -1.99 -4.28
CA GLY A 70 5.40 -2.20 -2.87
C GLY A 70 6.44 -3.15 -2.27
N ASN A 71 6.94 -2.80 -1.08
CA ASN A 71 7.92 -3.61 -0.36
C ASN A 71 7.27 -4.14 0.91
N VAL A 72 7.63 -5.35 1.33
CA VAL A 72 7.23 -5.91 2.61
C VAL A 72 8.46 -6.45 3.32
N TRP A 73 8.81 -5.80 4.42
CA TRP A 73 9.86 -6.29 5.32
C TRP A 73 9.23 -7.18 6.38
N THR A 74 9.78 -8.37 6.58
CA THR A 74 9.12 -9.41 7.37
C THR A 74 9.60 -9.48 8.82
N GLU A 75 10.33 -8.48 9.32
CA GLU A 75 10.88 -8.57 10.69
C GLU A 75 9.77 -8.69 11.75
N ARG A 76 8.56 -8.18 11.46
CA ARG A 76 7.36 -8.25 12.31
C ARG A 76 6.22 -9.09 11.71
N ILE A 77 6.53 -9.94 10.72
CA ILE A 77 5.55 -10.76 9.99
C ILE A 77 6.03 -12.21 10.01
N HIS A 78 5.60 -12.98 11.01
CA HIS A 78 6.13 -14.34 11.26
C HIS A 78 5.19 -15.46 10.83
N THR A 79 3.96 -15.14 10.42
CA THR A 79 3.00 -16.13 9.93
C THR A 79 2.44 -15.74 8.55
N PRO A 80 2.02 -16.72 7.74
CA PRO A 80 1.35 -16.45 6.46
C PRO A 80 0.09 -15.58 6.60
N GLU A 81 -0.70 -15.79 7.65
CA GLU A 81 -1.93 -15.03 7.92
C GLU A 81 -1.62 -13.57 8.21
N ARG A 82 -0.53 -13.31 8.95
CA ARG A 82 -0.05 -11.97 9.23
C ARG A 82 0.45 -11.28 7.97
N LEU A 83 1.15 -12.02 7.10
CA LEU A 83 1.60 -11.51 5.81
C LEU A 83 0.40 -11.11 4.95
N GLN A 84 -0.59 -11.99 4.82
CA GLN A 84 -1.82 -11.69 4.08
C GLN A 84 -2.54 -10.48 4.68
N PHE A 85 -2.72 -10.43 6.01
CA PHE A 85 -3.34 -9.30 6.70
C PHE A 85 -2.64 -7.99 6.38
N MET A 86 -1.30 -7.97 6.34
CA MET A 86 -0.54 -6.75 6.03
C MET A 86 -0.60 -6.38 4.55
N LEU A 87 -0.65 -7.35 3.64
CA LEU A 87 -0.69 -7.07 2.20
C LEU A 87 -2.08 -6.64 1.73
N TYR A 88 -3.13 -7.35 2.16
CA TYR A 88 -4.50 -7.14 1.69
C TYR A 88 -5.27 -6.22 2.64
N PRO A 89 -6.03 -5.24 2.11
CA PRO A 89 -6.37 -5.04 0.70
C PRO A 89 -5.43 -4.13 -0.11
N ARG A 90 -4.41 -3.53 0.52
CA ARG A 90 -3.51 -2.55 -0.11
C ARG A 90 -2.81 -3.02 -1.38
N LEU A 91 -2.57 -4.32 -1.51
CA LEU A 91 -1.99 -4.89 -2.72
C LEU A 91 -2.89 -4.63 -3.95
N SER A 92 -4.21 -4.59 -3.79
CA SER A 92 -5.15 -4.23 -4.86
C SER A 92 -5.02 -2.76 -5.25
N ALA A 93 -4.87 -1.86 -4.27
CA ALA A 93 -4.63 -0.45 -4.53
C ALA A 93 -3.28 -0.21 -5.21
N LEU A 94 -2.24 -0.94 -4.81
CA LEU A 94 -0.92 -0.89 -5.45
C LEU A 94 -1.00 -1.36 -6.92
N ALA A 95 -1.68 -2.47 -7.17
CA ALA A 95 -1.87 -2.99 -8.52
C ALA A 95 -2.59 -1.97 -9.41
N GLU A 96 -3.65 -1.33 -8.91
CA GLU A 96 -4.39 -0.33 -9.68
C GLU A 96 -3.62 0.99 -9.86
N ALA A 97 -2.79 1.36 -8.89
CA ALA A 97 -1.91 2.52 -8.98
C ALA A 97 -0.74 2.30 -9.96
N ALA A 98 -0.27 1.07 -10.10
CA ALA A 98 0.85 0.68 -10.96
C ALA A 98 0.44 0.38 -12.41
N TRP A 99 -0.79 -0.11 -12.62
CA TRP A 99 -1.26 -0.51 -13.93
C TRP A 99 -1.40 0.70 -14.86
N PRO A 100 -1.03 0.61 -16.16
CA PRO A 100 -1.18 1.71 -17.11
C PRO A 100 -2.64 2.17 -17.18
N GLN A 101 -2.89 3.43 -16.80
CA GLN A 101 -4.21 4.03 -16.83
C GLN A 101 -4.33 4.89 -18.09
N ASP A 102 -5.11 4.43 -19.07
CA ASP A 102 -5.69 5.29 -20.11
C ASP A 102 -6.92 6.07 -19.58
N ARG A 103 -7.09 6.11 -18.24
CA ARG A 103 -8.30 6.59 -17.55
C ARG A 103 -7.93 7.45 -16.34
N SER A 104 -8.81 8.40 -16.02
CA SER A 104 -8.69 9.18 -14.79
C SER A 104 -8.87 8.28 -13.57
N LYS A 105 -7.94 8.37 -12.60
CA LYS A 105 -8.07 7.69 -11.30
C LYS A 105 -9.35 8.19 -10.60
N ASN A 106 -10.20 7.26 -10.17
CA ASN A 106 -11.42 7.56 -9.40
C ASN A 106 -11.49 6.65 -8.15
N TYR A 107 -11.18 7.24 -6.98
CA TYR A 107 -11.09 6.48 -5.74
C TYR A 107 -12.44 5.92 -5.30
N GLU A 108 -13.54 6.65 -5.52
CA GLU A 108 -14.88 6.20 -5.18
C GLU A 108 -15.26 4.91 -5.94
N ASN A 109 -14.93 4.83 -7.22
CA ASN A 109 -15.13 3.63 -8.04
C ASN A 109 -14.26 2.46 -7.57
N PHE A 110 -12.99 2.72 -7.30
CA PHE A 110 -12.10 1.74 -6.67
C PHE A 110 -12.69 1.22 -5.36
N ASN A 111 -13.14 2.13 -4.51
CA ASN A 111 -13.71 1.82 -3.22
C ASN A 111 -14.97 0.96 -3.36
N MET A 112 -15.87 1.25 -4.31
CA MET A 112 -17.04 0.41 -4.59
C MET A 112 -16.66 -1.00 -5.09
N ARG A 113 -15.62 -1.13 -5.93
CA ARG A 113 -15.14 -2.45 -6.39
C ARG A 113 -14.48 -3.26 -5.28
N MET A 114 -13.90 -2.59 -4.28
CA MET A 114 -13.31 -3.26 -3.13
C MET A 114 -14.32 -4.05 -2.30
N ASP A 115 -15.62 -3.70 -2.31
CA ASP A 115 -16.65 -4.52 -1.64
C ASP A 115 -16.67 -5.95 -2.19
N LYS A 116 -16.75 -6.07 -3.53
CA LYS A 116 -16.69 -7.36 -4.22
C LYS A 116 -15.33 -8.04 -4.05
N MET A 117 -14.24 -7.28 -4.03
CA MET A 117 -12.91 -7.83 -3.82
C MET A 117 -12.76 -8.45 -2.42
N MET A 118 -13.33 -7.83 -1.39
CA MET A 118 -13.32 -8.37 -0.03
C MET A 118 -14.20 -9.61 0.12
N GLU A 119 -15.31 -9.71 -0.63
CA GLU A 119 -16.07 -10.97 -0.75
C GLU A 119 -15.24 -12.09 -1.38
N ILE A 120 -14.44 -11.77 -2.41
CA ILE A 120 -13.50 -12.71 -3.04
C ILE A 120 -12.45 -13.16 -2.02
N PHE A 121 -11.86 -12.25 -1.25
CA PHE A 121 -10.91 -12.61 -0.20
C PHE A 121 -11.52 -13.58 0.81
N LYS A 122 -12.74 -13.30 1.30
CA LYS A 122 -13.48 -14.20 2.19
C LYS A 122 -13.70 -15.58 1.55
N LYS A 123 -14.15 -15.62 0.29
CA LYS A 123 -14.41 -16.87 -0.45
C LYS A 123 -13.16 -17.76 -0.58
N TYR A 124 -11.99 -17.16 -0.78
CA TYR A 124 -10.73 -17.88 -0.93
C TYR A 124 -9.95 -18.05 0.39
N GLY A 125 -10.50 -17.61 1.52
CA GLY A 125 -9.83 -17.70 2.82
C GLY A 125 -8.58 -16.84 2.92
N ILE A 126 -8.48 -15.75 2.15
CA ILE A 126 -7.40 -14.78 2.27
C ILE A 126 -7.66 -13.95 3.52
N VAL A 127 -6.68 -13.87 4.42
CA VAL A 127 -6.75 -12.98 5.58
C VAL A 127 -6.44 -11.55 5.16
N PHE A 128 -7.29 -10.58 5.49
CA PHE A 128 -7.14 -9.19 5.08
C PHE A 128 -7.66 -8.25 6.17
N PHE A 129 -7.35 -6.95 6.03
CA PHE A 129 -7.91 -5.90 6.86
C PHE A 129 -9.11 -5.21 6.17
N ASP A 130 -10.30 -5.31 6.73
CA ASP A 130 -11.48 -4.58 6.28
C ASP A 130 -11.40 -3.11 6.72
N TYR A 131 -10.78 -2.29 5.89
CA TYR A 131 -10.63 -0.84 6.15
C TYR A 131 -11.97 -0.08 6.18
N LYS A 132 -13.06 -0.67 5.67
CA LYS A 132 -14.40 -0.08 5.71
C LYS A 132 -15.15 -0.42 7.00
N ASN A 133 -14.88 -1.60 7.55
CA ASN A 133 -15.39 -2.05 8.84
C ASN A 133 -14.28 -2.71 9.67
N PRO A 134 -13.39 -1.92 10.31
CA PRO A 134 -12.20 -2.43 10.99
C PRO A 134 -12.47 -3.49 12.06
N ASP A 135 -13.64 -3.42 12.71
CA ASP A 135 -14.03 -4.37 13.76
C ASP A 135 -14.39 -5.76 13.20
N SER A 136 -14.62 -5.89 11.90
CA SER A 136 -15.01 -7.17 11.25
C SER A 136 -13.83 -8.11 11.02
N THR A 137 -12.61 -7.55 10.96
CA THR A 137 -11.37 -8.31 10.77
C THR A 137 -10.37 -7.93 11.87
N PRO A 138 -10.38 -8.63 13.02
CA PRO A 138 -9.44 -8.39 14.09
C PRO A 138 -7.99 -8.41 13.60
N GLU A 139 -7.14 -7.57 14.19
CA GLU A 139 -5.74 -7.53 13.83
C GLU A 139 -5.07 -8.88 14.10
N VAL A 140 -4.40 -9.43 13.07
CA VAL A 140 -3.55 -10.60 13.26
C VAL A 140 -2.31 -10.18 14.04
N ALA A 141 -2.09 -10.82 15.19
CA ALA A 141 -0.97 -10.52 16.08
C ALA A 141 0.38 -10.73 15.37
N GLY A 142 1.34 -9.86 15.71
CA GLY A 142 2.75 -10.02 15.37
C GLY A 142 3.58 -10.28 16.62
N PRO A 143 4.90 -10.40 16.50
CA PRO A 143 5.77 -10.58 17.66
C PRO A 143 5.71 -9.35 18.59
N GLU A 144 5.65 -9.59 19.90
CA GLU A 144 5.61 -8.55 20.92
C GLU A 144 6.90 -7.71 20.95
N ARG A 145 8.06 -8.30 20.60
CA ARG A 145 9.37 -7.63 20.62
C ARG A 145 10.01 -7.52 19.23
N ARG A 146 10.91 -6.55 19.11
CA ARG A 146 11.62 -6.19 17.87
C ARG A 146 12.80 -7.10 17.63
#